data_AF-A0A146M6Y5-F1
#
_entry.id   AF-A0A146M6Y5-F1
#
_cell.length_a   1.000
_cell.length_b   1.000
_cell.length_c   1.000
_cell.angle_alpha   90.00
_cell.angle_beta   90.00
_cell.angle_gamma   90.00
#
_symmetry.space_group_name_H-M   'P 1'
#
loop_
_entity.id
_entity.type
_entity.pdbx_description
1 polymer ?
#
loop_
_entity_poly.entity_id
_entity_poly.type
_entity_poly.pdbx_seq_one_letter_code
_entity_poly.pdbx_strand_id
1 'polypeptide(L)'
;TSHDNEVIVSATNFVSERLCPIFQVSNVNGENLDLLKMFLNLLTTRMTSHDNEPAEFQIDDTYSVPGVGTVVSGTCLRGVIRLNDTLMLGPDPLGHFIPIAVKSIHRKRMAVRQVSASQTASFALKKIKRSQIRKGMVMVSPALNPSACWEFEGEILVLHHPTTISSRYQAMVHCGSIRQTASILTMSQECLRTGDKAKVHFRFIKHPEYLKAGQRLVFREGRTKAVGNVLKVIPQTGLIGATNKVHVKQNKMLPQSQNQTTPAATSKPPDGESENMADKRENTPSRVAGTGGGSNNNSGGGNNKKGRGRRGGRGRSGASAPLTEQNQVVQPTARIQV
;
A
#
# COMPACT_ATOMS: atom_id res chain seq x y z
N THR A 1 3.17 51.21 2.69
CA THR A 1 4.00 50.27 1.91
C THR A 1 3.47 48.90 2.23
N SER A 2 2.74 48.30 1.29
CA SER A 2 1.73 47.27 1.58
C SER A 2 2.36 45.96 2.05
N HIS A 3 1.65 45.25 2.94
CA HIS A 3 1.96 43.89 3.35
C HIS A 3 2.19 42.96 2.14
N ASP A 4 1.59 43.27 0.99
CA ASP A 4 1.83 42.57 -0.28
C ASP A 4 3.31 42.60 -0.71
N ASN A 5 3.98 43.75 -0.57
CA ASN A 5 5.40 43.87 -0.93
C ASN A 5 6.27 43.02 -0.01
N GLU A 6 5.95 42.95 1.29
CA GLU A 6 6.64 42.09 2.23
C GLU A 6 6.43 40.61 1.90
N VAL A 7 5.23 40.23 1.46
CA VAL A 7 4.91 38.87 0.99
C VAL A 7 5.73 38.51 -0.24
N ILE A 8 5.84 39.42 -1.21
CA ILE A 8 6.61 39.19 -2.44
C ILE A 8 8.10 39.04 -2.14
N VAL A 9 8.66 39.94 -1.32
CA VAL A 9 10.07 39.86 -0.88
C VAL A 9 10.31 38.56 -0.11
N SER A 10 9.41 38.22 0.82
CA SER A 10 9.51 36.99 1.60
C SER A 10 9.44 35.75 0.71
N ALA A 11 8.53 35.68 -0.26
CA ALA A 11 8.39 34.55 -1.17
C ALA A 11 9.63 34.37 -2.06
N THR A 12 10.20 35.49 -2.54
CA THR A 12 11.40 35.48 -3.38
C THR A 12 12.63 35.02 -2.60
N ASN A 13 12.80 35.50 -1.36
CA ASN A 13 13.94 35.16 -0.50
C ASN A 13 13.77 33.84 0.27
N PHE A 14 12.55 33.28 0.33
CA PHE A 14 12.28 32.01 1.02
C PHE A 14 13.13 30.85 0.51
N VAL A 15 13.53 30.90 -0.77
CA VAL A 15 14.28 29.82 -1.41
C VAL A 15 15.77 29.87 -1.05
N SER A 16 16.32 31.08 -0.88
CA SER A 16 17.74 31.35 -0.68
C SER A 16 18.12 31.53 0.78
N GLU A 17 17.24 32.10 1.58
CA GLU A 17 17.47 32.42 2.98
C GLU A 17 16.74 31.43 3.88
N ARG A 18 17.29 31.15 5.08
CA ARG A 18 16.60 30.36 6.11
C ARG A 18 15.49 31.20 6.77
N LEU A 19 14.57 31.72 5.96
CA LEU A 19 13.47 32.58 6.38
C LEU A 19 12.25 31.72 6.74
N CYS A 20 11.65 32.01 7.89
CA CYS A 20 10.40 31.37 8.33
C CYS A 20 9.32 32.46 8.47
N PRO A 21 8.58 32.79 7.39
CA PRO A 21 7.60 33.87 7.43
C PRO A 21 6.40 33.46 8.29
N ILE A 22 5.92 34.38 9.13
CA ILE A 22 4.79 34.16 10.04
C ILE A 22 3.61 34.99 9.57
N PHE A 23 2.51 34.33 9.20
CA PHE A 23 1.27 34.96 8.81
C PHE A 23 0.27 34.93 9.96
N GLN A 24 -0.21 36.10 10.37
CA GLN A 24 -1.35 36.20 11.29
C GLN A 24 -2.63 36.12 10.48
N VAL A 25 -3.33 34.98 10.54
CA VAL A 25 -4.57 34.74 9.80
C VAL A 25 -5.71 34.40 10.74
N SER A 26 -6.93 34.67 10.32
CA SER A 26 -8.12 34.16 10.99
C SER A 26 -9.00 33.36 10.03
N ASN A 27 -9.21 32.10 10.37
CA ASN A 27 -10.01 31.17 9.58
C ASN A 27 -11.52 31.44 9.69
N VAL A 28 -11.96 32.28 10.65
CA VAL A 28 -13.38 32.58 10.88
C VAL A 28 -13.84 33.76 10.03
N ASN A 29 -13.09 34.87 10.08
CA ASN A 29 -13.42 36.10 9.36
C ASN A 29 -12.70 36.20 7.99
N GLY A 30 -11.67 35.38 7.75
CA GLY A 30 -10.89 35.38 6.52
C GLY A 30 -9.76 36.41 6.47
N GLU A 31 -9.45 37.06 7.59
CA GLU A 31 -8.40 38.08 7.68
C GLU A 31 -7.03 37.52 7.28
N ASN A 32 -6.33 38.27 6.40
CA ASN A 32 -5.00 37.97 5.86
C ASN A 32 -4.86 36.62 5.12
N LEU A 33 -5.97 35.95 4.80
CA LEU A 33 -5.93 34.72 4.00
C LEU A 33 -5.51 34.98 2.55
N ASP A 34 -5.79 36.17 2.04
CA ASP A 34 -5.33 36.67 0.75
C ASP A 34 -3.80 36.80 0.69
N LEU A 35 -3.17 37.36 1.73
CA LEU A 35 -1.71 37.44 1.85
C LEU A 35 -1.06 36.06 1.86
N LEU A 36 -1.63 35.12 2.61
CA LEU A 36 -1.17 33.72 2.63
C LEU A 36 -1.32 33.05 1.26
N LYS A 37 -2.46 33.25 0.57
CA LYS A 37 -2.67 32.72 -0.78
C LYS A 37 -1.68 33.32 -1.77
N MET A 38 -1.44 34.63 -1.70
CA MET A 38 -0.45 35.33 -2.52
C MET A 38 0.93 34.73 -2.31
N PHE A 39 1.37 34.58 -1.06
CA PHE A 39 2.65 33.94 -0.72
C PHE A 39 2.77 32.55 -1.34
N LEU A 40 1.78 31.68 -1.12
CA LEU A 40 1.79 30.31 -1.65
C LEU A 40 1.81 30.24 -3.17
N ASN A 41 1.15 31.18 -3.86
CA ASN A 41 1.15 31.27 -5.32
C ASN A 41 2.48 31.75 -5.89
N LEU A 42 3.25 32.53 -5.12
CA LEU A 42 4.57 33.04 -5.51
C LEU A 42 5.70 32.03 -5.23
N LEU A 43 5.45 31.00 -4.42
CA LEU A 43 6.44 29.96 -4.15
C LEU A 43 6.83 29.23 -5.44
N THR A 44 8.09 29.37 -5.83
CA THR A 44 8.64 28.58 -6.94
C THR A 44 8.69 27.11 -6.52
N THR A 45 8.03 26.24 -7.29
CA THR A 45 8.05 24.82 -7.00
C THR A 45 9.42 24.25 -7.33
N ARG A 46 10.24 23.93 -6.32
CA ARG A 46 11.50 23.18 -6.48
C ARG A 46 11.20 21.72 -6.84
N MET A 47 10.70 21.47 -8.05
CA MET A 47 10.52 20.11 -8.55
C MET A 47 11.71 19.82 -9.46
N THR A 48 12.66 19.02 -8.98
CA THR A 48 13.55 18.32 -9.90
C THR A 48 12.69 17.34 -10.67
N SER A 49 12.45 17.62 -11.96
CA SER A 49 11.67 16.73 -12.82
C SER A 49 12.43 15.42 -12.99
N HIS A 50 12.12 14.44 -12.15
CA HIS A 50 12.62 13.06 -12.29
C HIS A 50 11.83 12.29 -13.35
N ASP A 51 11.31 12.97 -14.37
CA ASP A 51 10.41 12.40 -15.38
C ASP A 51 11.14 11.42 -16.31
N ASN A 52 12.45 11.59 -16.48
CA ASN A 52 13.31 10.70 -17.28
C ASN A 52 13.79 9.46 -16.50
N GLU A 53 13.50 9.37 -15.21
CA GLU A 53 13.85 8.19 -14.42
C GLU A 53 12.78 7.09 -14.56
N PRO A 54 13.13 5.83 -14.28
CA PRO A 54 12.14 4.76 -14.25
C PRO A 54 11.03 5.05 -13.23
N ALA A 55 9.79 4.76 -13.62
CA ALA A 55 8.62 5.05 -12.81
C ALA A 55 8.64 4.35 -11.45
N GLU A 56 8.33 5.09 -10.39
CA GLU A 56 8.13 4.56 -9.05
C GLU A 56 6.92 5.24 -8.41
N PHE A 57 5.97 4.43 -7.95
CA PHE A 57 4.75 4.89 -7.32
C PHE A 57 4.53 4.19 -5.99
N GLN A 58 4.33 4.97 -4.94
CA GLN A 58 4.15 4.46 -3.60
C GLN A 58 2.66 4.39 -3.25
N ILE A 59 2.20 3.23 -2.77
CA ILE A 59 0.77 3.02 -2.46
C ILE A 59 0.48 3.43 -1.01
N ASP A 60 -0.34 4.46 -0.88
CA ASP A 60 -0.84 4.99 0.40
C ASP A 60 -2.15 4.33 0.82
N ASP A 61 -3.05 4.10 -0.14
CA ASP A 61 -4.41 3.63 0.10
C ASP A 61 -4.92 2.68 -1.00
N THR A 62 -5.88 1.83 -0.62
CA THR A 62 -6.52 0.87 -1.53
C THR A 62 -8.04 0.89 -1.37
N TYR A 63 -8.72 0.91 -2.51
CA TYR A 63 -10.17 0.99 -2.61
C TYR A 63 -10.72 -0.13 -3.48
N SER A 64 -11.95 -0.54 -3.21
CA SER A 64 -12.74 -1.38 -4.11
C SER A 64 -13.91 -0.54 -4.57
N VAL A 65 -13.94 -0.25 -5.87
CA VAL A 65 -14.95 0.63 -6.48
C VAL A 65 -15.87 -0.24 -7.35
N PRO A 66 -17.19 -0.27 -7.10
CA PRO A 66 -18.14 -1.02 -7.91
C PRO A 66 -18.02 -0.67 -9.40
N GLY A 67 -18.02 -1.68 -10.28
CA GLY A 67 -17.88 -1.52 -11.74
C GLY A 67 -16.46 -1.21 -12.23
N VAL A 68 -15.60 -0.56 -11.43
CA VAL A 68 -14.22 -0.24 -11.80
C VAL A 68 -13.27 -1.38 -11.42
N GLY A 69 -13.38 -1.88 -10.18
CA GLY A 69 -12.52 -2.92 -9.61
C GLY A 69 -11.64 -2.41 -8.47
N THR A 70 -10.43 -2.97 -8.38
CA THR A 70 -9.42 -2.58 -7.38
C THR A 70 -8.72 -1.29 -7.82
N VAL A 71 -8.72 -0.29 -6.94
CA VAL A 71 -8.07 1.01 -7.17
C VAL A 71 -7.03 1.25 -6.09
N VAL A 72 -5.85 1.70 -6.47
CA VAL A 72 -4.78 2.11 -5.54
C VAL A 72 -4.58 3.61 -5.65
N SER A 73 -4.31 4.27 -4.54
CA SER A 73 -3.99 5.70 -4.49
C SER A 73 -2.67 5.91 -3.79
N GLY A 74 -1.97 6.95 -4.19
CA GLY A 74 -0.61 7.17 -3.77
C GLY A 74 0.08 8.30 -4.50
N THR A 75 1.40 8.33 -4.37
CA THR A 75 2.25 9.38 -4.91
C THR A 75 3.28 8.79 -5.87
N CYS A 76 3.38 9.37 -7.06
CA CYS A 76 4.47 9.06 -7.99
C CYS A 76 5.73 9.72 -7.45
N LEU A 77 6.73 8.93 -7.08
CA LEU A 77 8.00 9.46 -6.57
C LEU A 77 8.91 9.89 -7.73
N ARG A 78 8.95 9.09 -8.79
CA ARG A 78 9.87 9.26 -9.93
C ARG A 78 9.22 8.76 -11.22
N GLY A 79 9.70 9.26 -12.35
CA GLY A 79 9.26 8.88 -13.68
C GLY A 79 7.83 9.28 -14.02
N VAL A 80 7.37 8.78 -15.16
CA VAL A 80 6.02 9.02 -15.68
C VAL A 80 5.31 7.68 -15.85
N ILE A 81 4.06 7.60 -15.34
CA ILE A 81 3.19 6.44 -15.51
C ILE A 81 2.07 6.81 -16.46
N ARG A 82 1.89 6.05 -17.54
CA ARG A 82 0.89 6.27 -18.56
C ARG A 82 -0.21 5.21 -18.49
N LEU A 83 -1.35 5.55 -19.08
CA LEU A 83 -2.47 4.63 -19.19
C LEU A 83 -2.07 3.42 -20.04
N ASN A 84 -2.48 2.22 -19.64
CA ASN A 84 -2.08 0.92 -20.18
C ASN A 84 -0.63 0.48 -19.92
N ASP A 85 0.18 1.25 -19.18
CA ASP A 85 1.51 0.78 -18.77
C ASP A 85 1.41 -0.48 -17.91
N THR A 86 2.40 -1.34 -18.05
CA THR A 86 2.58 -2.52 -17.21
C THR A 86 3.72 -2.27 -16.23
N LEU A 87 3.38 -2.26 -14.93
CA LEU A 87 4.31 -2.02 -13.83
C LEU A 87 4.43 -3.26 -12.95
N MET A 88 5.49 -3.35 -12.18
CA MET A 88 5.70 -4.39 -11.18
C MET A 88 5.08 -3.95 -9.86
N LEU A 89 4.03 -4.64 -9.41
CA LEU A 89 3.38 -4.41 -8.13
C LEU A 89 3.94 -5.36 -7.08
N GLY A 90 4.34 -4.82 -5.93
CA GLY A 90 4.82 -5.64 -4.82
C GLY A 90 5.43 -4.78 -3.72
N PRO A 91 6.16 -5.39 -2.78
CA PRO A 91 6.35 -6.83 -2.63
C PRO A 91 5.11 -7.51 -2.03
N ASP A 92 4.77 -8.70 -2.52
CA ASP A 92 3.77 -9.58 -1.89
C ASP A 92 4.28 -10.14 -0.54
N PRO A 93 3.49 -10.91 0.23
CA PRO A 93 3.96 -11.50 1.48
C PRO A 93 5.19 -12.42 1.36
N LEU A 94 5.49 -12.92 0.16
CA LEU A 94 6.64 -13.78 -0.13
C LEU A 94 7.87 -12.98 -0.61
N GLY A 95 7.68 -11.71 -0.97
CA GLY A 95 8.72 -10.82 -1.51
C GLY A 95 8.73 -10.72 -3.03
N HIS A 96 7.75 -11.30 -3.72
CA HIS A 96 7.66 -11.26 -5.17
C HIS A 96 6.96 -9.99 -5.67
N PHE A 97 7.27 -9.64 -6.92
CA PHE A 97 6.59 -8.59 -7.66
C PHE A 97 5.82 -9.20 -8.83
N ILE A 98 4.58 -8.78 -9.00
CA ILE A 98 3.69 -9.25 -10.05
C ILE A 98 3.48 -8.17 -11.11
N PRO A 99 3.53 -8.50 -12.41
CA PRO A 99 3.23 -7.54 -13.46
C PRO A 99 1.74 -7.17 -13.43
N ILE A 100 1.45 -5.87 -13.39
CA ILE A 100 0.10 -5.33 -13.35
C ILE A 100 -0.07 -4.23 -14.41
N ALA A 101 -1.16 -4.32 -15.16
CA ALA A 101 -1.50 -3.30 -16.16
C ALA A 101 -2.43 -2.25 -15.58
N VAL A 102 -2.13 -0.98 -15.85
CA VAL A 102 -2.96 0.17 -15.48
C VAL A 102 -4.20 0.23 -16.38
N LYS A 103 -5.40 0.15 -15.79
CA LYS A 103 -6.68 0.24 -16.52
C LYS A 103 -7.08 1.69 -16.79
N SER A 104 -7.01 2.53 -15.77
CA SER A 104 -7.39 3.95 -15.85
C SER A 104 -6.69 4.74 -14.75
N ILE A 105 -6.47 6.03 -15.00
CA ILE A 105 -5.79 6.92 -14.08
C ILE A 105 -6.69 8.11 -13.77
N HIS A 106 -6.81 8.45 -12.49
CA HIS A 106 -7.56 9.62 -12.04
C HIS A 106 -6.69 10.48 -11.13
N ARG A 107 -6.75 11.80 -11.33
CA ARG A 107 -6.12 12.80 -10.45
C ARG A 107 -7.17 13.84 -10.09
N LYS A 108 -7.36 14.11 -8.79
CA LYS A 108 -8.39 15.03 -8.28
C LYS A 108 -9.78 14.77 -8.90
N ARG A 109 -10.18 13.50 -8.99
CA ARG A 109 -11.44 13.03 -9.59
C ARG A 109 -11.58 13.24 -11.12
N MET A 110 -10.52 13.66 -11.80
CA MET A 110 -10.50 13.79 -13.26
C MET A 110 -9.69 12.67 -13.90
N ALA A 111 -10.19 12.11 -15.00
CA ALA A 111 -9.44 11.12 -15.77
C ALA A 111 -8.25 11.77 -16.46
N VAL A 112 -7.08 11.14 -16.38
CA VAL A 112 -5.84 11.62 -16.99
C VAL A 112 -5.16 10.51 -17.78
N ARG A 113 -4.35 10.88 -18.77
CA ARG A 113 -3.59 9.93 -19.61
C ARG A 113 -2.25 9.51 -19.00
N GLN A 114 -1.67 10.36 -18.16
CA GLN A 114 -0.39 10.12 -17.51
C GLN A 114 -0.28 10.84 -16.17
N VAL A 115 0.66 10.40 -15.35
CA VAL A 115 1.01 10.98 -14.05
C VAL A 115 2.53 11.09 -13.99
N SER A 116 3.02 12.30 -13.74
CA SER A 116 4.46 12.59 -13.63
C SER A 116 4.95 12.50 -12.19
N ALA A 117 6.26 12.63 -11.99
CA ALA A 117 6.86 12.60 -10.66
C ALA A 117 6.25 13.66 -9.73
N SER A 118 6.18 13.32 -8.43
CA SER A 118 5.58 14.10 -7.34
C SER A 118 4.09 14.38 -7.46
N GLN A 119 3.39 13.79 -8.42
CA GLN A 119 1.94 13.88 -8.50
C GLN A 119 1.26 12.76 -7.72
N THR A 120 0.18 13.11 -7.03
CA THR A 120 -0.74 12.14 -6.44
C THR A 120 -1.79 11.71 -7.46
N ALA A 121 -2.08 10.42 -7.49
CA ALA A 121 -3.05 9.85 -8.42
C ALA A 121 -3.66 8.55 -7.89
N SER A 122 -4.75 8.14 -8.53
CA SER A 122 -5.40 6.87 -8.30
C SER A 122 -5.41 6.03 -9.57
N PHE A 123 -4.96 4.78 -9.45
CA PHE A 123 -4.86 3.82 -10.55
C PHE A 123 -5.86 2.69 -10.35
N ALA A 124 -6.71 2.46 -11.34
CA ALA A 124 -7.47 1.22 -11.41
C ALA A 124 -6.60 0.12 -12.01
N LEU A 125 -6.52 -1.04 -11.36
CA LEU A 125 -5.63 -2.14 -11.74
C LEU A 125 -6.42 -3.29 -12.38
N LYS A 126 -5.87 -3.90 -13.43
CA LYS A 126 -6.51 -5.05 -14.11
C LYS A 126 -6.22 -6.36 -13.37
N LYS A 127 -7.24 -7.22 -13.22
CA LYS A 127 -7.08 -8.63 -12.79
C LYS A 127 -6.43 -8.84 -11.41
N ILE A 128 -6.58 -7.92 -10.47
CA ILE A 128 -6.09 -8.08 -9.09
C ILE A 128 -7.19 -7.85 -8.05
N LYS A 129 -7.20 -8.67 -7.00
CA LYS A 129 -8.13 -8.54 -5.87
C LYS A 129 -7.58 -7.53 -4.86
N ARG A 130 -8.45 -6.71 -4.26
CA ARG A 130 -8.07 -5.77 -3.19
C ARG A 130 -7.33 -6.47 -2.03
N SER A 131 -7.70 -7.71 -1.69
CA SER A 131 -7.07 -8.47 -0.60
C SER A 131 -5.59 -8.79 -0.83
N GLN A 132 -5.11 -8.74 -2.08
CA GLN A 132 -3.70 -8.97 -2.42
C GLN A 132 -2.86 -7.69 -2.32
N ILE A 133 -3.48 -6.53 -2.12
CA ILE A 133 -2.79 -5.23 -2.07
C ILE A 133 -2.86 -4.67 -0.65
N ARG A 134 -1.72 -4.21 -0.14
CA ARG A 134 -1.62 -3.51 1.15
C ARG A 134 -0.98 -2.14 0.99
N LYS A 135 -1.20 -1.29 1.99
CA LYS A 135 -0.47 -0.02 2.14
C LYS A 135 1.02 -0.29 2.33
N GLY A 136 1.87 0.55 1.76
CA GLY A 136 3.33 0.37 1.80
C GLY A 136 3.91 -0.42 0.62
N MET A 137 3.07 -1.14 -0.13
CA MET A 137 3.48 -1.67 -1.44
C MET A 137 3.81 -0.54 -2.43
N VAL A 138 4.52 -0.91 -3.49
CA VAL A 138 4.93 -0.02 -4.57
C VAL A 138 4.53 -0.59 -5.92
N MET A 139 4.33 0.32 -6.88
CA MET A 139 4.28 0.00 -8.31
C MET A 139 5.50 0.63 -8.96
N VAL A 140 6.35 -0.19 -9.57
CA VAL A 140 7.64 0.27 -10.10
C VAL A 140 7.85 -0.22 -11.53
N SER A 141 8.64 0.50 -12.30
CA SER A 141 9.02 0.10 -13.65
C SER A 141 9.77 -1.24 -13.61
N PRO A 142 9.49 -2.19 -14.54
CA PRO A 142 10.26 -3.42 -14.67
C PRO A 142 11.76 -3.19 -14.83
N ALA A 143 12.17 -2.05 -15.41
CA ALA A 143 13.57 -1.69 -15.62
C ALA A 143 14.38 -1.54 -14.31
N LEU A 144 13.71 -1.35 -13.17
CA LEU A 144 14.37 -1.21 -11.87
C LEU A 144 14.75 -2.54 -11.22
N ASN A 145 14.28 -3.68 -11.75
CA ASN A 145 14.48 -5.01 -11.17
C ASN A 145 14.24 -5.02 -9.64
N PRO A 146 13.01 -4.69 -9.19
CA PRO A 146 12.78 -4.42 -7.78
C PRO A 146 12.99 -5.67 -6.91
N SER A 147 13.71 -5.48 -5.80
CA SER A 147 13.96 -6.51 -4.81
C SER A 147 13.31 -6.15 -3.48
N ALA A 148 12.63 -7.11 -2.87
CA ALA A 148 12.12 -6.95 -1.51
C ALA A 148 13.24 -7.14 -0.49
N CYS A 149 13.08 -6.59 0.71
CA CYS A 149 14.01 -6.76 1.81
C CYS A 149 13.28 -7.05 3.12
N TRP A 150 13.84 -7.96 3.91
CA TRP A 150 13.47 -8.13 5.32
C TRP A 150 14.38 -7.32 6.22
N GLU A 151 15.62 -7.13 5.80
CA GLU A 151 16.71 -6.61 6.61
C GLU A 151 17.33 -5.39 5.95
N PHE A 152 17.71 -4.40 6.75
CA PHE A 152 18.37 -3.19 6.28
C PHE A 152 19.19 -2.54 7.39
N GLU A 153 20.28 -1.88 7.00
CA GLU A 153 21.08 -1.07 7.89
C GLU A 153 20.62 0.39 7.80
N GLY A 154 20.41 1.01 8.95
CA GLY A 154 20.04 2.42 9.05
C GLY A 154 20.89 3.15 10.08
N GLU A 155 21.01 4.46 9.90
CA GLU A 155 21.54 5.35 10.92
C GLU A 155 20.37 6.02 11.62
N ILE A 156 20.34 5.96 12.96
CA ILE A 156 19.28 6.56 13.77
C ILE A 156 19.84 7.58 14.76
N LEU A 157 19.04 8.58 15.05
CA LEU A 157 19.19 9.55 16.13
C LEU A 157 18.00 9.40 17.07
N VAL A 158 18.28 9.07 18.34
CA VAL A 158 17.23 8.95 19.37
C VAL A 158 16.84 10.34 19.85
N LEU A 159 15.56 10.69 19.69
CA LEU A 159 15.04 12.01 20.04
C LEU A 159 14.56 12.10 21.48
N HIS A 160 13.69 11.18 21.88
CA HIS A 160 13.16 11.15 23.25
C HIS A 160 12.71 9.74 23.59
N HIS A 161 13.47 9.09 24.45
CA HIS A 161 13.15 7.79 25.00
C HIS A 161 13.33 7.82 26.53
N PRO A 162 12.33 7.35 27.32
CA PRO A 162 12.38 7.45 28.78
C PRO A 162 13.45 6.53 29.39
N THR A 163 13.82 5.47 28.68
CA THR A 163 14.78 4.45 29.12
C THR A 163 15.85 4.25 28.04
N THR A 164 16.41 3.05 27.93
CA THR A 164 17.40 2.68 26.91
C THR A 164 16.77 1.88 25.77
N ILE A 165 17.37 2.00 24.59
CA ILE A 165 17.10 1.16 23.42
C ILE A 165 18.28 0.19 23.27
N SER A 166 18.01 -1.11 23.22
CA SER A 166 19.01 -2.17 23.11
C SER A 166 18.64 -3.18 22.03
N SER A 167 19.53 -4.15 21.76
CA SER A 167 19.23 -5.24 20.82
C SER A 167 17.89 -5.91 21.16
N ARG A 168 17.19 -6.38 20.13
CA ARG A 168 15.83 -6.93 20.17
C ARG A 168 14.71 -5.93 20.43
N TYR A 169 15.01 -4.66 20.74
CA TYR A 169 13.98 -3.63 20.81
C TYR A 169 13.17 -3.60 19.51
N GLN A 170 11.85 -3.49 19.64
CA GLN A 170 10.91 -3.49 18.53
C GLN A 170 10.12 -2.20 18.52
N ALA A 171 10.05 -1.55 17.37
CA ALA A 171 9.28 -0.34 17.20
C ALA A 171 8.65 -0.27 15.81
N MET A 172 7.62 0.56 15.68
CA MET A 172 6.98 0.81 14.39
C MET A 172 7.89 1.71 13.55
N VAL A 173 8.30 1.21 12.39
CA VAL A 173 9.07 1.95 11.40
C VAL A 173 8.11 2.54 10.39
N HIS A 174 8.24 3.85 10.21
CA HIS A 174 7.61 4.59 9.12
C HIS A 174 8.67 4.94 8.08
N CYS A 175 8.50 4.45 6.85
CA CYS A 175 9.35 4.76 5.71
C CYS A 175 8.47 5.06 4.50
N GLY A 176 8.25 6.34 4.20
CA GLY A 176 7.18 6.76 3.28
C GLY A 176 5.81 6.20 3.74
N SER A 177 5.15 5.43 2.89
CA SER A 177 3.88 4.75 3.13
C SER A 177 4.01 3.43 3.90
N ILE A 178 5.23 2.88 4.06
CA ILE A 178 5.46 1.66 4.85
C ILE A 178 5.23 1.97 6.33
N ARG A 179 4.45 1.11 7.00
CA ARG A 179 4.15 1.20 8.43
C ARG A 179 4.19 -0.20 9.01
N GLN A 180 5.35 -0.58 9.55
CA GLN A 180 5.57 -1.95 10.00
C GLN A 180 6.53 -2.01 11.17
N THR A 181 6.31 -2.95 12.08
CA THR A 181 7.24 -3.21 13.17
C THR A 181 8.53 -3.80 12.65
N ALA A 182 9.66 -3.22 13.05
CA ALA A 182 10.99 -3.79 12.87
C ALA A 182 11.62 -4.07 14.23
N SER A 183 12.36 -5.17 14.31
CA SER A 183 13.20 -5.51 15.44
C SER A 183 14.64 -5.12 15.14
N ILE A 184 15.34 -4.65 16.17
CA ILE A 184 16.76 -4.37 16.08
C ILE A 184 17.55 -5.65 16.30
N LEU A 185 18.31 -6.07 15.28
CA LEU A 185 19.17 -7.25 15.37
C LEU A 185 20.47 -6.90 16.06
N THR A 186 21.21 -5.96 15.49
CA THR A 186 22.51 -5.50 16.00
C THR A 186 22.61 -3.98 15.95
N MET A 187 23.47 -3.43 16.79
CA MET A 187 23.72 -2.00 16.91
C MET A 187 25.21 -1.75 17.06
N SER A 188 25.68 -0.57 16.68
CA SER A 188 27.08 -0.15 16.89
C SER A 188 27.44 0.10 18.36
N GLN A 189 26.43 0.28 19.24
CA GLN A 189 26.60 0.48 20.67
C GLN A 189 25.65 -0.46 21.43
N GLU A 190 26.00 -0.88 22.63
CA GLU A 190 25.20 -1.85 23.41
C GLU A 190 23.86 -1.28 23.87
N CYS A 191 23.82 0.01 24.20
CA CYS A 191 22.62 0.71 24.60
C CYS A 191 22.61 2.13 24.04
N LEU A 192 21.42 2.60 23.64
CA LEU A 192 21.20 3.94 23.12
C LEU A 192 20.23 4.70 24.04
N ARG A 193 20.53 5.96 24.29
CA ARG A 193 19.74 6.91 25.07
C ARG A 193 19.40 8.12 24.21
N THR A 194 18.57 9.01 24.77
CA THR A 194 18.20 10.27 24.13
C THR A 194 19.44 11.08 23.75
N GLY A 195 19.51 11.51 22.49
CA GLY A 195 20.64 12.23 21.91
C GLY A 195 21.63 11.35 21.15
N ASP A 196 21.61 10.03 21.36
CA ASP A 196 22.60 9.14 20.75
C ASP A 196 22.33 8.91 19.27
N LYS A 197 23.41 8.83 18.51
CA LYS A 197 23.43 8.46 17.10
C LYS A 197 24.14 7.13 16.93
N ALA A 198 23.51 6.19 16.21
CA ALA A 198 24.06 4.87 16.02
C ALA A 198 23.69 4.25 14.67
N LYS A 199 24.55 3.34 14.21
CA LYS A 199 24.25 2.46 13.09
C LYS A 199 23.57 1.21 13.62
N VAL A 200 22.46 0.85 13.01
CA VAL A 200 21.57 -0.19 13.50
C VAL A 200 21.12 -1.08 12.35
N HIS A 201 21.17 -2.38 12.59
CA HIS A 201 20.65 -3.39 11.68
C HIS A 201 19.23 -3.76 12.09
N PHE A 202 18.28 -3.49 11.21
CA PHE A 202 16.86 -3.73 11.42
C PHE A 202 16.38 -4.94 10.63
N ARG A 203 15.38 -5.63 11.19
CA ARG A 203 14.61 -6.66 10.50
C ARG A 203 13.12 -6.41 10.65
N PHE A 204 12.40 -6.36 9.54
CA PHE A 204 10.95 -6.36 9.53
C PHE A 204 10.37 -7.67 10.07
N ILE A 205 9.26 -7.58 10.81
CA ILE A 205 8.70 -8.74 11.50
C ILE A 205 7.68 -9.49 10.64
N LYS A 206 6.85 -8.79 9.86
CA LYS A 206 5.64 -9.36 9.27
C LYS A 206 5.71 -9.61 7.76
N HIS A 207 6.21 -8.64 7.01
CA HIS A 207 6.28 -8.68 5.55
C HIS A 207 7.61 -8.11 5.05
N PRO A 208 8.12 -8.60 3.91
CA PRO A 208 9.22 -7.93 3.23
C PRO A 208 8.72 -6.63 2.60
N GLU A 209 9.58 -5.62 2.55
CA GLU A 209 9.23 -4.29 2.03
C GLU A 209 10.22 -3.84 0.95
N TYR A 210 9.82 -2.88 0.11
CA TYR A 210 10.71 -2.25 -0.87
C TYR A 210 11.32 -0.98 -0.28
N LEU A 211 12.63 -0.97 -0.08
CA LEU A 211 13.37 0.16 0.46
C LEU A 211 14.45 0.62 -0.51
N LYS A 212 14.83 1.90 -0.37
CA LYS A 212 16.01 2.46 -1.05
C LYS A 212 16.95 3.12 -0.05
N ALA A 213 18.24 3.06 -0.34
CA ALA A 213 19.24 3.81 0.40
C ALA A 213 18.91 5.33 0.38
N GLY A 214 19.15 6.00 1.50
CA GLY A 214 18.85 7.41 1.70
C GLY A 214 17.39 7.71 2.08
N GLN A 215 16.49 6.73 2.11
CA GLN A 215 15.12 6.97 2.57
C GLN A 215 15.09 7.33 4.05
N ARG A 216 14.25 8.31 4.40
CA ARG A 216 14.05 8.74 5.78
C ARG A 216 13.15 7.77 6.53
N LEU A 217 13.54 7.50 7.77
CA LEU A 217 12.88 6.60 8.70
C LEU A 217 12.43 7.37 9.93
N VAL A 218 11.27 6.99 10.44
CA VAL A 218 10.77 7.47 11.74
C VAL A 218 10.37 6.27 12.58
N PHE A 219 10.96 6.15 13.76
CA PHE A 219 10.65 5.11 14.73
C PHE A 219 9.61 5.63 15.71
N ARG A 220 8.52 4.87 15.87
CA ARG A 220 7.40 5.24 16.72
C ARG A 220 7.01 4.13 17.67
N GLU A 221 6.72 4.56 18.89
CA GLU A 221 6.08 3.78 19.95
C GLU A 221 5.08 4.74 20.63
N GLY A 222 3.91 4.88 19.99
CA GLY A 222 2.96 5.97 20.23
C GLY A 222 3.49 7.33 19.72
N ARG A 223 4.54 7.85 20.37
CA ARG A 223 5.27 9.06 19.96
C ARG A 223 6.51 8.72 19.13
N THR A 224 7.04 9.70 18.41
CA THR A 224 8.32 9.56 17.71
C THR A 224 9.44 9.40 18.72
N LYS A 225 10.19 8.31 18.62
CA LYS A 225 11.32 7.98 19.51
C LYS A 225 12.65 8.27 18.86
N ALA A 226 12.77 7.96 17.58
CA ALA A 226 13.99 8.19 16.81
C ALA A 226 13.66 8.55 15.36
N VAL A 227 14.59 9.23 14.72
CA VAL A 227 14.58 9.54 13.28
C VAL A 227 15.86 9.00 12.67
N GLY A 228 15.85 8.67 11.40
CA GLY A 228 17.02 8.09 10.77
C GLY A 228 16.93 8.03 9.27
N ASN A 229 17.95 7.45 8.65
CA ASN A 229 17.99 7.19 7.22
C ASN A 229 18.42 5.74 6.97
N VAL A 230 17.89 5.13 5.91
CA VAL A 230 18.38 3.85 5.40
C VAL A 230 19.78 4.06 4.82
N LEU A 231 20.78 3.36 5.33
CA LEU A 231 22.13 3.38 4.78
C LEU A 231 22.28 2.35 3.66
N LYS A 232 21.86 1.12 3.94
CA LYS A 232 22.02 -0.02 3.03
C LYS A 232 20.83 -0.96 3.18
N VAL A 233 20.33 -1.46 2.06
CA VAL A 233 19.27 -2.46 2.02
C VAL A 233 19.91 -3.82 1.81
N ILE A 234 19.45 -4.85 2.54
CA ILE A 234 19.88 -6.23 2.34
C ILE A 234 18.77 -6.93 1.56
N PRO A 235 18.96 -7.16 0.24
CA PRO A 235 17.93 -7.78 -0.58
C PRO A 235 17.61 -9.17 -0.05
N GLN A 236 16.33 -9.52 0.00
CA GLN A 236 15.91 -10.89 0.20
C GLN A 236 16.39 -11.67 -1.02
N THR A 237 17.46 -12.43 -0.85
CA THR A 237 17.88 -13.39 -1.86
C THR A 237 16.83 -14.49 -1.83
N GLY A 238 15.89 -14.43 -2.77
CA GLY A 238 14.97 -15.55 -2.97
C GLY A 238 15.80 -16.81 -3.20
N LEU A 239 15.37 -17.92 -2.62
CA LEU A 239 15.77 -19.28 -3.01
C LEU A 239 15.31 -19.55 -4.46
N ILE A 240 15.85 -18.82 -5.42
CA ILE A 240 15.68 -19.05 -6.84
C ILE A 240 16.86 -19.95 -7.24
N GLY A 241 16.70 -21.27 -7.10
CA GLY A 241 17.69 -22.21 -7.63
C GLY A 241 17.93 -23.55 -6.92
N ALA A 242 16.98 -24.12 -6.15
CA ALA A 242 17.03 -25.56 -5.92
C ALA A 242 16.54 -26.27 -7.20
N THR A 243 17.52 -26.63 -8.04
CA THR A 243 17.45 -27.46 -9.25
C THR A 243 16.19 -28.33 -9.40
N ASN A 244 15.22 -27.87 -10.20
CA ASN A 244 14.43 -28.78 -11.01
C ASN A 244 15.30 -29.24 -12.19
N LYS A 245 16.24 -30.14 -11.93
CA LYS A 245 16.74 -31.03 -12.98
C LYS A 245 15.58 -31.94 -13.36
N VAL A 246 14.83 -31.50 -14.38
CA VAL A 246 13.95 -32.39 -15.15
C VAL A 246 14.83 -33.54 -15.61
N HIS A 247 14.64 -34.71 -14.99
CA HIS A 247 15.16 -35.97 -15.46
C HIS A 247 14.48 -36.26 -16.81
N VAL A 248 15.10 -35.79 -17.90
CA VAL A 248 14.82 -36.30 -19.24
C VAL A 248 15.33 -37.74 -19.24
N LYS A 249 14.42 -38.70 -18.99
CA LYS A 249 14.72 -40.11 -19.25
C LYS A 249 14.90 -40.28 -20.76
N GLN A 250 16.15 -40.32 -21.20
CA GLN A 250 16.55 -40.90 -22.48
C GLN A 250 16.19 -42.38 -22.45
N ASN A 251 15.16 -42.78 -23.21
CA ASN A 251 14.98 -44.18 -23.58
C ASN A 251 16.07 -44.55 -24.59
N LYS A 252 17.15 -45.15 -24.08
CA LYS A 252 18.17 -45.85 -24.88
C LYS A 252 17.77 -47.33 -24.89
N MET A 253 17.13 -47.78 -25.96
CA MET A 253 16.98 -49.22 -26.23
C MET A 253 18.31 -49.74 -26.77
N LEU A 254 18.89 -50.72 -26.09
CA LEU A 254 19.97 -51.57 -26.58
C LEU A 254 19.41 -52.98 -26.88
N PRO A 255 19.96 -53.68 -27.88
CA PRO A 255 19.36 -54.86 -28.47
C PRO A 255 19.73 -56.14 -27.68
N GLN A 256 18.78 -57.06 -27.59
CA GLN A 256 19.08 -58.47 -27.27
C GLN A 256 18.62 -59.36 -28.42
N SER A 257 19.62 -60.02 -29.01
CA SER A 257 19.54 -61.17 -29.89
C SER A 257 19.06 -62.41 -29.13
N GLN A 258 18.20 -63.23 -29.76
CA GLN A 258 18.47 -64.65 -30.05
C GLN A 258 17.29 -65.29 -30.79
N ASN A 259 17.61 -65.94 -31.92
CA ASN A 259 17.10 -67.20 -32.49
C ASN A 259 15.58 -67.52 -32.39
N GLN A 260 14.87 -67.99 -33.43
CA GLN A 260 15.24 -68.95 -34.48
C GLN A 260 14.11 -69.04 -35.54
N THR A 261 14.51 -69.28 -36.80
CA THR A 261 13.79 -69.99 -37.91
C THR A 261 12.45 -69.49 -38.51
N THR A 262 12.58 -69.18 -39.81
CA THR A 262 11.67 -68.99 -40.98
C THR A 262 10.67 -70.15 -41.25
N PRO A 263 9.78 -70.12 -42.30
CA PRO A 263 9.45 -69.06 -43.28
C PRO A 263 7.93 -68.91 -43.66
N ALA A 264 7.68 -67.96 -44.59
CA ALA A 264 6.60 -67.89 -45.62
C ALA A 264 5.72 -66.62 -45.50
N ALA A 265 5.89 -65.62 -46.38
CA ALA A 265 5.14 -65.39 -47.65
C ALA A 265 3.73 -64.81 -47.35
N THR A 266 3.15 -63.76 -47.94
CA THR A 266 3.35 -63.01 -49.20
C THR A 266 2.46 -61.73 -49.14
N SER A 267 2.81 -60.70 -49.92
CA SER A 267 1.93 -59.70 -50.59
C SER A 267 0.82 -58.92 -49.85
N LYS A 268 1.05 -57.62 -49.62
CA LYS A 268 0.48 -56.41 -50.30
C LYS A 268 -0.99 -56.40 -50.86
N PRO A 269 -1.58 -55.20 -51.10
CA PRO A 269 -2.86 -54.65 -50.59
C PRO A 269 -3.88 -54.50 -51.76
N PRO A 270 -4.72 -53.45 -51.99
CA PRO A 270 -5.28 -52.32 -51.22
C PRO A 270 -6.82 -52.14 -51.48
N ASP A 271 -7.31 -50.89 -51.45
CA ASP A 271 -8.62 -50.37 -51.94
C ASP A 271 -9.68 -50.23 -50.84
N GLY A 272 -10.38 -49.11 -50.65
CA GLY A 272 -10.51 -47.86 -51.39
C GLY A 272 -11.93 -47.33 -51.13
N GLU A 273 -12.05 -46.02 -50.84
CA GLU A 273 -13.21 -45.14 -51.10
C GLU A 273 -14.58 -45.51 -50.46
N SER A 274 -15.56 -44.65 -50.18
CA SER A 274 -15.75 -43.20 -50.02
C SER A 274 -17.22 -43.00 -49.62
N GLU A 275 -17.51 -41.93 -48.88
CA GLU A 275 -18.74 -41.10 -48.98
C GLU A 275 -20.12 -41.50 -48.40
N ASN A 276 -20.78 -40.39 -47.99
CA ASN A 276 -22.22 -40.07 -47.87
C ASN A 276 -22.96 -40.29 -46.54
N MET A 277 -23.96 -39.50 -46.13
CA MET A 277 -24.39 -38.09 -46.27
C MET A 277 -25.84 -38.05 -45.70
N ALA A 278 -26.14 -37.08 -44.82
CA ALA A 278 -27.49 -36.57 -44.44
C ALA A 278 -28.51 -37.58 -43.80
N ASP A 279 -29.58 -37.24 -43.09
CA ASP A 279 -30.43 -36.04 -43.12
C ASP A 279 -31.40 -36.01 -41.88
N LYS A 280 -31.80 -34.78 -41.49
CA LYS A 280 -33.09 -34.31 -40.91
C LYS A 280 -33.80 -34.99 -39.70
N ARG A 281 -34.27 -34.17 -38.74
CA ARG A 281 -35.67 -33.64 -38.66
C ARG A 281 -35.93 -32.78 -37.39
N GLU A 282 -36.67 -31.69 -37.59
CA GLU A 282 -37.24 -30.74 -36.62
C GLU A 282 -38.38 -31.34 -35.76
N ASN A 283 -38.65 -30.78 -34.57
CA ASN A 283 -39.83 -29.92 -34.29
C ASN A 283 -39.98 -29.54 -32.80
N THR A 284 -40.16 -28.24 -32.56
CA THR A 284 -40.85 -27.60 -31.40
C THR A 284 -42.38 -27.58 -31.67
N PRO A 285 -43.33 -27.23 -30.75
CA PRO A 285 -43.30 -26.00 -29.92
C PRO A 285 -44.11 -25.89 -28.58
N SER A 286 -43.79 -24.83 -27.82
CA SER A 286 -44.64 -23.83 -27.11
C SER A 286 -45.65 -24.10 -25.95
N ARG A 287 -45.50 -23.23 -24.92
CA ARG A 287 -46.50 -22.53 -24.03
C ARG A 287 -47.27 -23.38 -22.98
N VAL A 288 -47.62 -22.93 -21.77
CA VAL A 288 -48.41 -21.75 -21.33
C VAL A 288 -48.20 -21.48 -19.81
N ALA A 289 -48.43 -20.24 -19.35
CA ALA A 289 -48.42 -19.76 -17.96
C ALA A 289 -49.77 -19.95 -17.21
N GLY A 290 -49.77 -20.01 -15.87
CA GLY A 290 -51.00 -19.98 -15.07
C GLY A 290 -50.78 -19.86 -13.55
N THR A 291 -51.49 -18.92 -12.95
CA THR A 291 -51.43 -18.36 -11.59
C THR A 291 -52.27 -19.10 -10.51
N GLY A 292 -51.81 -19.07 -9.24
CA GLY A 292 -52.63 -18.70 -8.08
C GLY A 292 -53.23 -19.78 -7.14
N GLY A 293 -52.92 -19.68 -5.83
CA GLY A 293 -53.90 -19.88 -4.73
C GLY A 293 -53.64 -20.94 -3.63
N GLY A 294 -53.47 -20.49 -2.38
CA GLY A 294 -54.15 -21.09 -1.20
C GLY A 294 -53.36 -21.83 -0.09
N SER A 295 -53.14 -21.12 1.04
CA SER A 295 -53.09 -21.49 2.49
C SER A 295 -52.76 -22.92 3.00
N ASN A 296 -51.85 -23.06 4.00
CA ASN A 296 -52.18 -22.97 5.46
C ASN A 296 -50.98 -23.26 6.43
N ASN A 297 -50.83 -22.38 7.43
CA ASN A 297 -50.47 -22.50 8.87
C ASN A 297 -49.48 -23.54 9.46
N ASN A 298 -48.50 -23.04 10.25
CA ASN A 298 -48.34 -23.27 11.71
C ASN A 298 -47.22 -22.35 12.28
N SER A 299 -47.48 -21.37 13.16
CA SER A 299 -47.57 -21.42 14.65
C SER A 299 -46.31 -22.02 15.33
N GLY A 300 -45.75 -21.49 16.41
CA GLY A 300 -46.05 -20.35 17.29
C GLY A 300 -44.87 -20.14 18.25
N GLY A 301 -44.65 -18.90 18.69
CA GLY A 301 -43.55 -18.51 19.56
C GLY A 301 -43.95 -18.32 21.03
N GLY A 302 -42.91 -18.18 21.86
CA GLY A 302 -42.92 -17.37 23.08
C GLY A 302 -43.33 -18.08 24.36
N ASN A 303 -42.34 -18.43 25.21
CA ASN A 303 -42.60 -18.85 26.58
C ASN A 303 -41.93 -17.90 27.60
N ASN A 304 -42.72 -17.58 28.63
CA ASN A 304 -42.50 -16.65 29.74
C ASN A 304 -41.43 -17.11 30.75
N LYS A 305 -40.84 -16.16 31.50
CA LYS A 305 -40.69 -16.28 32.97
C LYS A 305 -40.43 -14.95 33.69
N LYS A 306 -41.22 -14.73 34.74
CA LYS A 306 -41.23 -13.63 35.73
C LYS A 306 -40.18 -13.83 36.82
N GLY A 307 -39.81 -12.75 37.54
CA GLY A 307 -39.62 -12.82 39.00
C GLY A 307 -38.74 -11.77 39.68
N ARG A 308 -39.38 -10.90 40.50
CA ARG A 308 -39.00 -10.34 41.84
C ARG A 308 -37.64 -9.59 41.98
N GLY A 309 -37.46 -8.41 42.58
CA GLY A 309 -38.20 -7.59 43.56
C GLY A 309 -37.36 -7.36 44.84
N ARG A 310 -37.02 -6.09 45.21
CA ARG A 310 -36.80 -5.47 46.57
C ARG A 310 -35.86 -4.23 46.49
N ARG A 311 -36.32 -3.00 46.85
CA ARG A 311 -36.18 -2.25 48.15
C ARG A 311 -34.73 -2.18 48.66
N GLY A 312 -34.10 -1.05 49.02
CA GLY A 312 -34.45 0.37 49.21
C GLY A 312 -33.28 1.06 49.96
N GLY A 313 -33.28 2.39 50.10
CA GLY A 313 -32.38 3.08 51.05
C GLY A 313 -31.99 4.52 50.69
N ARG A 314 -32.58 5.50 51.41
CA ARG A 314 -32.20 6.92 51.43
C ARG A 314 -31.00 7.13 52.35
N GLY A 315 -30.11 8.06 51.98
CA GLY A 315 -29.14 8.71 52.87
C GLY A 315 -28.81 10.12 52.35
N ARG A 316 -29.15 11.14 53.14
CA ARG A 316 -28.81 12.57 52.96
C ARG A 316 -27.67 12.89 53.93
N SER A 317 -26.64 13.62 53.48
CA SER A 317 -26.06 14.81 54.16
C SER A 317 -24.68 15.16 53.59
N GLY A 318 -24.42 16.45 53.38
CA GLY A 318 -23.06 16.98 53.22
C GLY A 318 -22.98 18.14 52.23
N ALA A 319 -23.16 19.37 52.72
CA ALA A 319 -22.98 20.61 51.98
C ALA A 319 -21.49 21.00 51.90
N SER A 320 -21.06 21.53 50.75
CA SER A 320 -19.95 22.50 50.65
C SER A 320 -20.03 23.28 49.33
N ALA A 321 -19.60 24.53 49.39
CA ALA A 321 -19.91 25.64 48.49
C ALA A 321 -19.32 25.56 47.06
N PRO A 322 -19.90 26.28 46.07
CA PRO A 322 -19.31 26.41 44.75
C PRO A 322 -18.21 27.49 44.73
N LEU A 323 -17.03 27.12 44.24
CA LEU A 323 -15.96 28.06 43.87
C LEU A 323 -16.24 28.63 42.47
N THR A 324 -16.18 29.95 42.39
CA THR A 324 -16.33 30.75 41.17
C THR A 324 -15.15 30.49 40.23
N GLU A 325 -15.38 29.79 39.13
CA GLU A 325 -14.38 29.60 38.08
C GLU A 325 -14.50 30.74 37.06
N GLN A 326 -13.48 31.60 37.01
CA GLN A 326 -13.36 32.66 36.01
C GLN A 326 -13.13 32.03 34.64
N ASN A 327 -14.15 32.13 33.79
CA ASN A 327 -14.11 31.65 32.41
C ASN A 327 -13.29 32.63 31.55
N GLN A 328 -11.97 32.44 31.49
CA GLN A 328 -11.15 33.10 30.48
C GLN A 328 -11.31 32.36 29.15
N VAL A 329 -11.91 33.05 28.18
CA VAL A 329 -12.01 32.63 26.78
C VAL A 329 -10.60 32.62 26.18
N VAL A 330 -9.96 31.45 26.17
CA VAL A 330 -8.72 31.24 25.43
C VAL A 330 -9.10 31.03 23.96
N GLN A 331 -8.90 32.05 23.14
CA GLN A 331 -8.99 31.89 21.68
C GLN A 331 -7.86 30.97 21.19
N PRO A 332 -8.15 29.92 20.42
CA PRO A 332 -7.10 29.12 19.81
C PRO A 332 -6.54 29.87 18.59
N THR A 333 -5.43 30.60 18.78
CA THR A 333 -4.62 31.08 17.66
C THR A 333 -3.94 29.88 17.00
N ALA A 334 -4.44 29.49 15.84
CA ALA A 334 -3.80 28.46 15.02
C ALA A 334 -2.50 29.03 14.43
N ARG A 335 -1.35 28.64 15.00
CA ARG A 335 -0.05 28.86 14.37
C ARG A 335 0.18 27.79 13.32
N ILE A 336 0.10 28.18 12.05
CA ILE A 336 0.56 27.34 10.95
C ILE A 336 2.03 27.67 10.73
N GLN A 337 2.90 26.77 11.17
CA GLN A 337 4.30 26.78 10.79
C GLN A 337 4.40 26.01 9.48
N VAL A 338 4.65 26.73 8.37
CA VAL A 338 4.85 26.14 7.04
C VAL A 338 6.31 25.71 6.91
#